data_AF-A0A7J4ZYH3-F1
#
_entry.id   AF-A0A7J4ZYH3-F1
#
_cell.length_a   1.000
_cell.length_b   1.000
_cell.length_c   1.000
_cell.angle_alpha   90.00
_cell.angle_beta   90.00
_cell.angle_gamma   90.00
#
_symmetry.space_group_name_H-M   'P 1'
#
loop_
_entity.id
_entity.type
_entity.pdbx_description
1 polymer ?
#
loop_
_entity_poly.entity_id
_entity_poly.type
_entity_poly.pdbx_seq_one_letter_code
_entity_poly.pdbx_strand_id
1 'polypeptide(L)' 'MSSPLPADEPLVCSSRGCRAPAHWALRWNNPRLHDTDRRKTWLACTAHRTTLGDFLDARGFLREVVPAPGSPTLEG' A
#
# COMPACT_ATOMS: atom_id res chain seq x y z
N MET A 1 29.10 -7.33 -10.14
CA MET A 1 28.81 -7.86 -8.78
C MET A 1 27.43 -7.34 -8.42
N SER A 2 26.42 -8.20 -8.52
CA SER A 2 25.04 -7.84 -8.20
C SER A 2 24.86 -7.99 -6.70
N SER A 3 24.77 -6.87 -5.98
CA SER A 3 24.36 -6.89 -4.58
C SER A 3 22.90 -7.32 -4.52
N PRO A 4 22.52 -8.41 -3.83
CA PRO A 4 21.13 -8.64 -3.52
C PRO A 4 20.69 -7.49 -2.61
N LEU A 5 19.71 -6.70 -3.08
CA LEU A 5 19.01 -5.76 -2.22
C LEU A 5 18.39 -6.55 -1.05
N PRO A 6 18.41 -6.06 0.20
CA PRO A 6 17.80 -6.79 1.30
C PRO A 6 16.31 -6.97 1.00
N ALA A 7 15.91 -8.20 0.69
CA ALA A 7 14.53 -8.58 0.39
C ALA A 7 13.62 -8.60 1.63
N ASP A 8 14.09 -8.05 2.76
CA ASP A 8 13.52 -8.26 4.09
C ASP A 8 13.24 -6.96 4.85
N GLU A 9 13.40 -5.79 4.23
CA GLU A 9 13.05 -4.55 4.94
C GLU A 9 11.53 -4.46 5.10
N PRO A 10 11.00 -4.41 6.34
CA PRO A 10 9.57 -4.50 6.57
C PRO A 10 8.89 -3.30 5.94
N LEU A 11 7.91 -3.58 5.07
CA LEU A 11 7.08 -2.54 4.47
C LEU A 11 6.45 -1.68 5.57
N VAL A 12 6.56 -0.35 5.46
CA VAL A 12 6.09 0.59 6.49
C VAL A 12 4.76 1.21 6.09
N CYS A 13 3.84 1.35 7.05
CA CYS A 13 2.57 2.03 6.84
C CYS A 13 2.76 3.48 6.37
N SER A 14 2.02 3.88 5.33
CA SER A 14 2.01 5.23 4.76
C SER A 14 1.24 6.25 5.60
N SER A 15 0.55 5.83 6.67
CA SER A 15 -0.10 6.76 7.60
C SER A 15 0.96 7.67 8.24
N ARG A 16 0.68 8.97 8.31
CA ARG A 16 1.64 9.96 8.78
C ARG A 16 2.09 9.65 10.20
N GLY A 17 3.41 9.46 10.39
CA GLY A 17 4.00 9.16 11.69
C GLY A 17 3.85 7.69 12.13
N CYS A 18 3.20 6.84 11.35
CA CYS A 18 3.13 5.42 11.63
C CYS A 18 4.41 4.72 11.17
N ARG A 19 4.95 3.83 12.01
CA ARG A 19 6.09 2.97 11.68
C ARG A 19 5.76 1.48 11.75
N ALA A 20 4.47 1.16 11.91
CA ALA A 20 4.02 -0.22 12.02
C ALA A 20 4.22 -0.96 10.68
N PRO A 21 4.47 -2.29 10.72
CA PRO A 21 4.57 -3.09 9.52
C PRO A 21 3.26 -3.05 8.74
N ALA A 22 3.37 -2.86 7.43
CA ALA A 22 2.27 -2.86 6.51
C ALA A 22 1.97 -4.28 6.04
N HIS A 23 0.69 -4.65 6.13
CA HIS A 23 0.18 -5.92 5.66
C HIS A 23 -0.68 -5.76 4.41
N TRP A 24 -1.05 -4.53 4.07
CA TRP A 24 -1.96 -4.20 2.99
C TRP A 24 -1.36 -3.15 2.06
N ALA A 25 -1.64 -3.30 0.77
CA ALA A 25 -1.37 -2.34 -0.28
C ALA A 25 -2.72 -1.84 -0.84
N LEU A 26 -2.98 -0.55 -0.65
CA LEU A 26 -4.14 0.15 -1.18
C LEU A 26 -3.73 0.77 -2.51
N ARG A 27 -4.19 0.21 -3.63
CA ARG A 27 -3.94 0.80 -4.95
C ARG A 27 -5.04 1.79 -5.27
N TRP A 28 -4.61 2.95 -5.72
CA TRP A 28 -5.49 4.09 -5.98
C TRP A 28 -5.06 4.86 -7.22
N ASN A 29 -6.01 5.58 -7.81
CA ASN A 29 -5.77 6.44 -8.96
C ASN A 29 -6.61 7.72 -8.82
N ASN A 30 -5.93 8.87 -8.95
CA ASN A 30 -6.56 10.17 -9.08
C ASN A 30 -6.58 10.56 -10.56
N PRO A 31 -7.70 10.41 -11.27
CA PRO A 31 -7.78 10.63 -12.72
C PRO A 31 -7.57 12.10 -13.11
N ARG A 32 -7.63 13.04 -12.14
CA ARG A 32 -7.35 14.46 -12.38
C ARG A 32 -5.86 14.76 -12.56
N LEU A 33 -4.98 13.87 -12.09
CA LEU A 33 -3.52 14.06 -12.08
C LEU A 33 -2.76 12.95 -12.81
N HIS A 34 -3.40 11.81 -13.05
CA HIS A 34 -2.77 10.61 -13.57
C HIS A 34 -3.65 10.00 -14.64
N ASP A 35 -3.04 9.46 -15.70
CA ASP A 35 -3.74 8.59 -16.65
C ASP A 35 -4.44 7.44 -15.93
N THR A 36 -5.51 6.93 -16.53
CA THR A 36 -6.37 5.89 -15.94
C THR A 36 -5.62 4.59 -15.62
N ASP A 37 -4.55 4.30 -16.37
CA ASP A 37 -3.70 3.12 -16.20
C ASP A 37 -2.74 3.26 -15.00
N ARG A 38 -2.33 4.48 -14.66
CA ARG A 38 -1.34 4.71 -13.61
C ARG A 38 -1.96 4.59 -12.22
N ARG A 39 -1.66 3.51 -11.50
CA ARG A 39 -2.02 3.34 -10.08
C ARG A 39 -0.85 3.67 -9.15
N LYS A 40 -1.14 4.41 -8.09
CA LYS A 40 -0.24 4.56 -6.94
C LYS A 40 -0.61 3.55 -5.85
N THR A 41 0.32 3.27 -4.96
CA THR A 41 0.12 2.34 -3.84
C THR A 41 0.42 3.05 -2.53
N TRP A 42 -0.50 2.94 -1.57
CA TRP A 42 -0.26 3.24 -0.16
C TRP A 42 -0.20 1.96 0.64
N LEU A 43 0.74 1.89 1.57
CA LEU A 43 0.93 0.74 2.45
C LEU A 43 0.17 0.98 3.76
N ALA A 44 -0.49 -0.05 4.28
CA ALA A 44 -1.27 0.07 5.51
C ALA A 44 -1.00 -1.11 6.47
N CYS A 45 -0.81 -0.77 7.74
CA CYS A 45 -0.91 -1.73 8.83
C CYS A 45 -2.39 -2.02 9.13
N THR A 46 -2.65 -3.03 9.95
CA THR A 46 -4.02 -3.44 10.32
C THR A 46 -4.83 -2.29 10.92
N ALA A 47 -4.19 -1.43 11.73
CA ALA A 47 -4.86 -0.29 12.37
C ALA A 47 -5.29 0.81 11.39
N HIS A 48 -4.53 1.03 10.31
CA HIS A 48 -4.75 2.16 9.39
C HIS A 48 -5.36 1.77 8.06
N ARG A 49 -5.54 0.48 7.77
CA ARG A 49 -6.16 0.00 6.53
C ARG A 49 -7.50 0.68 6.27
N THR A 50 -8.39 0.69 7.27
CA THR A 50 -9.73 1.26 7.13
C THR A 50 -9.67 2.77 6.92
N THR A 51 -8.99 3.52 7.79
CA THR A 51 -8.91 4.99 7.67
C THR A 51 -8.31 5.47 6.33
N LEU A 52 -7.24 4.81 5.86
CA LEU A 52 -6.63 5.15 4.56
C LEU A 52 -7.54 4.75 3.39
N GLY A 53 -8.24 3.62 3.51
CA GLY A 53 -9.23 3.14 2.54
C GLY A 53 -10.38 4.12 2.41
N ASP A 54 -11.02 4.46 3.52
CA ASP A 54 -12.16 5.39 3.57
C ASP A 54 -11.79 6.77 3.00
N PHE A 55 -10.56 7.24 3.28
CA PHE A 55 -10.06 8.49 2.71
C PHE A 55 -10.00 8.46 1.17
N LEU A 56 -9.53 7.35 0.60
CA LEU A 56 -9.43 7.17 -0.85
C LEU A 56 -10.80 6.92 -1.47
N ASP A 57 -11.66 6.15 -0.80
CA ASP A 57 -12.99 5.78 -1.25
C ASP A 57 -13.94 6.99 -1.30
N ALA A 58 -13.94 7.82 -0.25
CA ALA A 58 -14.73 9.05 -0.21
C ALA A 58 -14.39 10.05 -1.35
N ARG A 59 -13.23 9.88 -2.00
CA ARG A 59 -12.78 10.68 -3.16
C ARG A 59 -12.92 9.95 -4.49
N GLY A 60 -13.42 8.71 -4.47
CA GLY A 60 -13.51 7.84 -5.64
C GLY A 60 -12.14 7.44 -6.21
N PHE A 61 -11.08 7.49 -5.41
CA PHE A 61 -9.72 7.18 -5.82
C PHE A 61 -9.32 5.73 -5.55
N LEU A 62 -9.98 5.06 -4.60
CA LEU A 62 -9.67 3.67 -4.25
C LEU A 62 -10.01 2.73 -5.41
N ARG A 63 -9.13 1.75 -5.65
CA ARG A 63 -9.26 0.81 -6.77
C ARG A 63 -9.19 -0.62 -6.30
N GLU A 64 -8.21 -0.94 -5.45
CA GLU A 64 -8.18 -2.22 -4.76
C GLU A 64 -7.45 -2.11 -3.42
N VAL A 65 -7.70 -3.08 -2.56
CA VAL A 65 -6.93 -3.34 -1.36
C VAL A 65 -6.47 -4.79 -1.41
N VAL A 66 -5.17 -5.01 -1.52
CA VAL A 66 -4.56 -6.35 -1.59
C VAL A 66 -3.55 -6.55 -0.47
N PRO A 67 -3.21 -7.79 -0.11
CA PRO A 67 -2.09 -8.05 0.78
C PRO A 67 -0.78 -7.47 0.21
N ALA A 68 0.06 -6.92 1.08
CA ALA A 68 1.35 -6.39 0.66
C ALA A 68 2.37 -7.53 0.46
N PRO A 69 3.23 -7.47 -0.58
CA PRO A 69 4.30 -8.43 -0.79
C PRO A 69 5.37 -8.23 0.29
N GLY A 70 5.40 -9.11 1.28
CA GLY A 70 6.12 -8.92 2.55
C GLY A 70 5.25 -9.20 3.78
N SER A 71 3.93 -9.40 3.59
CA SER A 71 3.13 -10.15 4.56
C SER A 71 3.56 -11.62 4.51
N PRO A 72 3.90 -12.27 5.63
CA PRO A 72 4.39 -13.65 5.68
C PRO A 72 3.35 -14.70 5.28
N THR A 73 2.25 -14.31 4.64
CA THR A 73 1.14 -15.18 4.24
C THR A 73 1.13 -15.45 2.73
N LEU A 74 2.07 -14.92 1.96
CA LEU A 74 2.17 -15.20 0.52
C LEU A 74 3.51 -15.87 0.19
N GLU A 75 3.71 -17.08 0.74
CA GLU A 75 4.40 -18.14 0.01
C GLU A 75 3.34 -19.20 -0.32
N GLY A 76 3.14 -19.41 -1.62
CA GLY A 76 2.41 -20.56 -2.18
C GLY A 76 3.40 -21.45 -2.91
#